data_AF-A0A1I7SDA5-F1
#
_entry.id   AF-A0A1I7SDA5-F1
#
_cell.length_a   1.000
_cell.length_b   1.000
_cell.length_c   1.000
_cell.angle_alpha   90.00
_cell.angle_beta   90.00
_cell.angle_gamma   90.00
#
_symmetry.space_group_name_H-M   'P 1'
#
loop_
_entity.id
_entity.type
_entity.pdbx_description
1 polymer ?
#
loop_
_entity_poly.entity_id
_entity_poly.type
_entity_poly.pdbx_seq_one_letter_code
_entity_poly.pdbx_strand_id
1 'polypeptide(L)'
;MIYKKKSFFDTGFCGIAVKKNLTNFHDLSNFRFEKMRVYLFVLWVTAVSCAQLGKISLKDVVLTDGVGTEKTLTSGQKLSKVVELDSSHDLKLSFKVLSDNKAASVHQAFVIFVNDKSKKEVAFVIEQDAKTESYVFDLSMKTHGKEFGGEPGVYSAHLILGDAKVEPLDWVFAQFNVKVEAVAPKTLPVSQQIHYQPRKEIKHLFREPEARPPAFFGHVFALVCAAPLLLLLISWLVIGINFGKLPFSVWILGFHGGIIGIFGLYTCFWLHLNMFETLYYLVPISVVTFISGHRLFRTLAAQK
;
A
#
# COMPACT_ATOMS: atom_id res chain seq x y z
N MET A 1 17.40 16.39 20.45
CA MET A 1 18.45 15.71 21.23
C MET A 1 18.37 14.23 20.90
N ILE A 2 19.14 13.76 19.93
CA ILE A 2 19.10 12.37 19.45
C ILE A 2 20.52 11.83 19.51
N TYR A 3 20.74 10.88 20.42
CA TYR A 3 21.97 10.12 20.56
C TYR A 3 22.12 9.16 19.37
N LYS A 4 23.26 9.25 18.68
CA LYS A 4 23.70 8.33 17.63
C LYS A 4 24.53 7.22 18.30
N LYS A 5 24.11 5.96 18.21
CA LYS A 5 24.92 4.79 18.62
C LYS A 5 25.30 3.98 17.39
N LYS A 6 26.57 3.57 17.37
CA LYS A 6 27.38 3.05 16.27
C LYS A 6 27.44 1.51 16.35
N SER A 7 27.37 0.82 15.23
CA SER A 7 27.92 -0.55 15.00
C SER A 7 28.07 -0.69 13.47
N PHE A 8 29.26 -0.82 12.87
CA PHE A 8 30.36 -1.79 12.97
C PHE A 8 30.08 -3.05 12.14
N PHE A 9 30.29 -2.96 10.82
CA PHE A 9 31.06 -3.88 9.97
C PHE A 9 30.90 -3.42 8.50
N ASP A 10 31.83 -2.62 8.00
CA ASP A 10 31.99 -2.32 6.57
C ASP A 10 33.46 -2.57 6.23
N THR A 11 33.77 -3.74 5.69
CA THR A 11 35.01 -3.99 4.94
C THR A 11 34.64 -4.09 3.46
N GLY A 12 34.39 -2.94 2.86
CA GLY A 12 34.34 -2.77 1.42
C GLY A 12 35.74 -2.46 0.90
N PHE A 13 36.36 -3.44 0.24
CA PHE A 13 37.45 -3.22 -0.70
C PHE A 13 36.90 -2.41 -1.88
N CYS A 14 37.08 -1.10 -1.85
CA CYS A 14 36.81 -0.24 -3.00
C CYS A 14 38.13 -0.01 -3.74
N GLY A 15 38.24 -0.60 -4.93
CA GLY A 15 39.35 -0.40 -5.85
C GLY A 15 39.44 1.07 -6.27
N ILE A 16 40.48 1.76 -5.81
CA ILE A 16 40.81 3.08 -6.30
C ILE A 16 41.53 2.92 -7.63
N ALA A 17 40.83 3.24 -8.71
CA ALA A 17 41.43 3.50 -10.01
C ALA A 17 42.33 4.74 -9.92
N VAL A 18 43.64 4.54 -9.70
CA VAL A 18 44.64 5.61 -9.85
C VAL A 18 45.13 5.61 -11.29
N LYS A 19 44.38 6.26 -12.17
CA LYS A 19 44.88 6.73 -13.47
C LYS A 19 45.15 8.23 -13.34
N LYS A 20 46.31 8.60 -12.80
CA LYS A 20 46.83 9.98 -12.89
C LYS A 20 48.28 9.98 -13.35
N ASN A 21 48.44 10.51 -14.55
CA ASN A 21 49.65 10.99 -15.23
C ASN A 21 50.89 11.14 -14.33
N LEU A 22 51.86 10.25 -14.58
CA LEU A 22 53.28 10.47 -14.28
C LEU A 22 53.88 11.36 -15.38
N THR A 23 53.71 12.67 -15.25
CA THR A 23 54.48 13.66 -16.02
C THR A 23 54.83 14.81 -15.10
N ASN A 24 55.83 14.62 -14.24
CA ASN A 24 56.68 15.69 -13.69
C ASN A 24 57.86 15.04 -12.95
N PHE A 25 58.99 15.00 -13.65
CA PHE A 25 60.25 14.36 -13.24
C PHE A 25 61.16 15.41 -12.60
N HIS A 26 60.73 16.06 -11.51
CA HIS A 26 61.52 17.13 -10.89
C HIS A 26 61.54 17.18 -9.36
N ASP A 27 61.10 16.12 -8.67
CA ASP A 27 61.16 16.08 -7.20
C ASP A 27 61.64 14.71 -6.69
N LEU A 28 62.89 14.38 -7.01
CA LEU A 28 63.56 13.13 -6.63
C LEU A 28 64.80 13.32 -5.75
N SER A 29 64.91 14.44 -5.00
CA SER A 29 66.07 14.65 -4.11
C SER A 29 65.85 14.27 -2.64
N ASN A 30 64.68 13.71 -2.27
CA ASN A 30 64.41 13.34 -0.86
C ASN A 30 63.65 12.02 -0.65
N PHE A 31 63.82 11.05 -1.57
CA PHE A 31 63.19 9.74 -1.42
C PHE A 31 64.11 8.73 -0.72
N ARG A 32 63.93 8.65 0.61
CA ARG A 32 64.58 7.75 1.55
C ARG A 32 64.45 6.28 1.11
N PHE A 33 65.58 5.57 1.04
CA PHE A 33 65.76 4.17 0.56
C PHE A 33 64.77 3.12 1.13
N GLU A 34 64.17 3.34 2.31
CA GLU A 34 63.18 2.41 2.89
C GLU A 34 61.87 2.32 2.10
N LYS A 35 61.39 3.43 1.53
CA LYS A 35 60.12 3.41 0.78
C LYS A 35 60.21 2.59 -0.50
N MET A 36 61.41 2.48 -1.08
CA MET A 36 61.63 1.72 -2.31
C MET A 36 61.56 0.21 -2.09
N ARG A 37 62.00 -0.29 -0.93
CA ARG A 37 61.88 -1.72 -0.56
C ARG A 37 60.43 -2.13 -0.32
N VAL A 38 59.64 -1.28 0.33
CA VAL A 38 58.20 -1.53 0.54
C VAL A 38 57.45 -1.48 -0.79
N TYR A 39 57.75 -0.51 -1.67
CA TYR A 39 57.13 -0.45 -2.99
C TYR A 39 57.52 -1.64 -3.88
N LEU A 40 58.79 -2.07 -3.89
CA LEU A 40 59.21 -3.27 -4.63
C LEU A 40 58.55 -4.52 -4.05
N PHE A 41 58.44 -4.64 -2.72
CA PHE A 41 57.82 -5.80 -2.08
C PHE A 41 56.30 -5.83 -2.31
N VAL A 42 55.62 -4.68 -2.27
CA VAL A 42 54.20 -4.56 -2.63
C VAL A 42 54.00 -4.88 -4.12
N LEU A 43 54.85 -4.37 -5.02
CA LEU A 43 54.81 -4.73 -6.44
C LEU A 43 55.05 -6.23 -6.68
N TRP A 44 55.99 -6.84 -5.97
CA TRP A 44 56.29 -8.27 -6.06
C TRP A 44 55.16 -9.12 -5.49
N VAL A 45 54.57 -8.74 -4.35
CA VAL A 45 53.42 -9.42 -3.75
C VAL A 45 52.16 -9.28 -4.62
N THR A 46 51.95 -8.12 -5.27
CA THR A 46 50.86 -7.95 -6.24
C THR A 46 51.10 -8.71 -7.55
N ALA A 47 52.36 -8.90 -7.97
CA ALA A 47 52.69 -9.65 -9.18
C ALA A 47 52.65 -11.17 -8.98
N VAL A 48 52.97 -11.66 -7.77
CA VAL A 48 53.04 -13.10 -7.46
C VAL A 48 51.66 -13.73 -7.21
N SER A 49 50.61 -12.94 -6.97
CA SER A 49 49.25 -13.47 -6.72
C SER A 49 48.27 -13.30 -7.88
N CYS A 50 48.72 -12.85 -9.06
CA CYS A 50 47.91 -12.95 -10.27
C CYS A 50 47.97 -14.40 -10.76
N ALA A 51 47.27 -15.30 -10.06
CA ALA A 51 47.01 -16.63 -10.58
C ALA A 51 46.29 -16.45 -11.91
N GLN A 52 46.96 -16.82 -13.01
CA GLN A 52 46.37 -16.86 -14.34
C GLN A 52 45.14 -17.76 -14.25
N LEU A 53 43.94 -17.20 -14.39
CA LEU A 53 42.71 -17.99 -14.42
C LEU A 53 42.72 -18.83 -15.71
N GLY A 54 42.42 -20.11 -15.58
CA GLY A 54 42.31 -21.00 -16.75
C GLY A 54 41.12 -20.60 -17.62
N LYS A 55 41.31 -20.60 -18.95
CA LYS A 55 40.24 -20.22 -19.89
C LYS A 55 39.26 -21.38 -20.06
N ILE A 56 37.97 -21.13 -19.85
CA ILE A 56 36.92 -22.14 -20.09
C ILE A 56 36.68 -22.32 -21.58
N SER A 57 36.65 -23.58 -22.00
CA SER A 57 36.06 -24.00 -23.28
C SER A 57 35.05 -25.10 -23.05
N LEU A 58 33.89 -25.01 -23.70
CA LEU A 58 32.86 -26.03 -23.66
C LEU A 58 33.05 -26.98 -24.84
N LYS A 59 32.97 -28.28 -24.56
CA LYS A 59 33.02 -29.33 -25.57
C LYS A 59 31.74 -30.17 -25.50
N ASP A 60 31.31 -30.65 -26.67
CA ASP A 60 30.17 -31.55 -26.83
C ASP A 60 28.88 -30.99 -26.19
N VAL A 61 28.61 -29.70 -26.41
CA VAL A 61 27.37 -29.07 -25.94
C VAL A 61 26.22 -29.58 -26.79
N VAL A 62 25.41 -30.47 -26.24
CA VAL A 62 24.25 -31.05 -26.90
C VAL A 62 23.00 -30.58 -26.18
N LEU A 63 22.14 -29.88 -26.92
CA LEU A 63 20.80 -29.51 -26.48
C LEU A 63 19.80 -30.45 -27.15
N THR A 64 19.05 -31.20 -26.35
CA THR A 64 17.94 -32.03 -26.82
C THR A 64 16.64 -31.31 -26.49
N ASP A 65 15.94 -30.84 -27.53
CA ASP A 65 14.59 -30.26 -27.39
C ASP A 65 13.58 -31.40 -27.14
N GLY A 66 12.45 -31.12 -26.49
CA GLY A 66 11.44 -32.14 -26.12
C GLY A 66 10.74 -32.90 -27.26
N VAL A 67 11.14 -32.66 -28.51
CA VAL A 67 10.76 -33.43 -29.71
C VAL A 67 11.83 -34.49 -30.06
N GLY A 68 12.91 -34.59 -29.28
CA GLY A 68 14.03 -35.53 -29.50
C GLY A 68 15.07 -35.06 -30.51
N THR A 69 14.98 -33.82 -30.99
CA THR A 69 15.98 -33.23 -31.90
C THR A 69 17.20 -32.79 -31.10
N GLU A 70 18.35 -33.43 -31.36
CA GLU A 70 19.65 -33.02 -30.82
C GLU A 70 20.24 -31.89 -31.66
N LYS A 71 20.66 -30.82 -31.00
CA LYS A 71 21.39 -29.70 -31.60
C LYS A 71 22.73 -29.55 -30.89
N THR A 72 23.81 -29.72 -31.63
CA THR A 72 25.16 -29.42 -31.13
C THR A 72 25.40 -27.92 -31.21
N LEU A 73 25.72 -27.30 -30.07
CA LEU A 73 26.05 -25.88 -29.97
C LEU A 73 27.56 -25.71 -29.79
N THR A 74 28.11 -24.66 -30.39
CA THR A 74 29.50 -24.24 -30.13
C THR A 74 29.49 -23.13 -29.09
N SER A 75 30.47 -23.14 -28.17
CA SER A 75 30.63 -22.12 -27.14
C SER A 75 30.57 -20.70 -27.74
N GLY A 76 29.68 -19.85 -27.23
CA GLY A 76 29.49 -18.47 -27.68
C GLY A 76 28.47 -18.25 -28.81
N GLN A 77 27.88 -19.32 -29.38
CA GLN A 77 26.80 -19.19 -30.37
C GLN A 77 25.43 -19.17 -29.69
N LYS A 78 24.52 -18.33 -30.18
CA LYS A 78 23.14 -18.31 -29.72
C LYS A 78 22.26 -19.05 -30.72
N LEU A 79 21.35 -19.89 -30.22
CA LEU A 79 20.36 -20.53 -31.08
C LEU A 79 19.45 -19.47 -31.70
N SER A 80 19.36 -19.45 -33.03
CA SER A 80 18.62 -18.44 -33.79
C SER A 80 17.10 -18.62 -33.71
N LYS A 81 16.63 -19.85 -33.49
CA LYS A 81 15.21 -20.19 -33.38
C LYS A 81 14.79 -20.27 -31.91
N VAL A 82 13.72 -19.57 -31.56
CA VAL A 82 13.07 -19.70 -30.25
C VAL A 82 12.46 -21.10 -30.14
N VAL A 83 12.79 -21.81 -29.05
CA VAL A 83 12.29 -23.15 -28.78
C VAL A 83 11.04 -23.06 -27.91
N GLU A 84 9.98 -23.75 -28.30
CA GLU A 84 8.73 -23.78 -27.53
C GLU A 84 8.85 -24.84 -26.42
N LEU A 85 8.60 -24.44 -25.17
CA LEU A 85 8.56 -25.32 -24.01
C LEU A 85 7.13 -25.36 -23.48
N ASP A 86 6.46 -26.48 -23.72
CA ASP A 86 5.13 -26.76 -23.20
C ASP A 86 5.21 -27.80 -22.07
N SER A 87 4.10 -28.02 -21.36
CA SER A 87 4.01 -28.91 -20.19
C SER A 87 4.40 -30.37 -20.48
N SER A 88 4.39 -30.79 -21.74
CA SER A 88 4.78 -32.14 -22.18
C SER A 88 6.24 -32.28 -22.62
N HIS A 89 6.98 -31.18 -22.77
CA HIS A 89 8.34 -31.19 -23.29
C HIS A 89 9.36 -31.31 -22.16
N ASP A 90 10.38 -32.14 -22.39
CA ASP A 90 11.55 -32.25 -21.53
C ASP A 90 12.75 -31.62 -22.26
N LEU A 91 13.56 -30.87 -21.53
CA LEU A 91 14.76 -30.22 -22.05
C LEU A 91 15.99 -30.85 -21.43
N LYS A 92 16.92 -31.32 -22.26
CA LYS A 92 18.19 -31.86 -21.78
C LYS A 92 19.36 -31.09 -22.37
N LEU A 93 20.29 -30.67 -21.53
CA LEU A 93 21.53 -30.02 -21.93
C LEU A 93 22.69 -30.80 -21.33
N SER A 94 23.54 -31.36 -22.18
CA SER A 94 24.76 -32.06 -21.77
C SER A 94 25.98 -31.33 -22.30
N PHE A 95 27.01 -31.13 -21.48
CA PHE A 95 28.27 -30.52 -21.91
C PHE A 95 29.46 -30.98 -21.06
N LYS A 96 30.67 -30.85 -21.60
CA LYS A 96 31.92 -31.04 -20.87
C LYS A 96 32.68 -29.73 -20.75
N VAL A 97 33.21 -29.49 -19.56
CA VAL A 97 34.01 -28.29 -19.27
C VAL A 97 35.49 -28.61 -19.40
N LEU A 98 36.19 -27.81 -20.19
CA LEU A 98 37.63 -27.89 -20.36
C LEU A 98 38.26 -26.59 -19.86
N SER A 99 39.36 -26.71 -19.10
CA SER A 99 40.24 -25.61 -18.73
C SER A 99 41.59 -25.86 -19.40
N ASP A 100 42.04 -24.94 -20.25
CA ASP A 100 43.30 -25.05 -21.01
C ASP A 100 43.49 -26.43 -21.70
N ASN A 101 42.42 -26.91 -22.37
CA ASN A 101 42.32 -28.20 -23.06
C ASN A 101 42.39 -29.47 -22.18
N LYS A 102 42.27 -29.35 -20.86
CA LYS A 102 42.12 -30.48 -19.92
C LYS A 102 40.74 -30.48 -19.28
N ALA A 103 40.21 -31.67 -18.99
CA ALA A 103 38.96 -31.80 -18.25
C ALA A 103 39.09 -31.11 -16.88
N ALA A 104 38.14 -30.24 -16.56
CA ALA A 104 38.13 -29.48 -15.32
C ALA A 104 36.72 -29.52 -14.71
N SER A 105 36.64 -29.77 -13.41
CA SER A 105 35.41 -29.61 -12.65
C SER A 105 35.29 -28.17 -12.18
N VAL A 106 34.10 -27.60 -12.33
CA VAL A 106 33.75 -26.29 -11.77
C VAL A 106 32.95 -26.47 -10.48
N HIS A 107 33.13 -25.54 -9.54
CA HIS A 107 32.41 -25.56 -8.28
C HIS A 107 30.95 -25.13 -8.43
N GLN A 108 30.66 -24.22 -9.35
CA GLN A 108 29.33 -23.67 -9.60
C GLN A 108 28.95 -23.86 -11.07
N ALA A 109 27.81 -24.50 -11.30
CA ALA A 109 27.20 -24.63 -12.62
C ALA A 109 25.69 -24.45 -12.50
N PHE A 110 25.15 -23.43 -13.17
CA PHE A 110 23.73 -23.11 -13.13
C PHE A 110 23.18 -22.87 -14.54
N VAL A 111 21.93 -23.28 -14.76
CA VAL A 111 21.11 -22.76 -15.85
C VAL A 111 20.11 -21.77 -15.25
N ILE A 112 20.19 -20.51 -15.65
CA ILE A 112 19.26 -19.46 -15.21
C ILE A 112 18.35 -19.08 -16.36
N PHE A 113 17.05 -19.19 -16.16
CA PHE A 113 16.03 -18.70 -17.07
C PHE A 113 15.55 -17.32 -16.62
N VAL A 114 15.78 -16.31 -17.44
CA VAL A 114 15.41 -14.92 -17.16
C VAL A 114 14.21 -14.51 -18.02
N ASN A 115 13.09 -14.15 -17.40
CA ASN A 115 11.92 -13.64 -18.12
C ASN A 115 12.20 -12.24 -18.67
N ASP A 116 12.00 -12.02 -19.96
CA ASP A 116 12.34 -10.73 -20.56
C ASP A 116 11.46 -9.57 -20.06
N LYS A 117 10.19 -9.83 -19.70
CA LYS A 117 9.24 -8.81 -19.26
C LYS A 117 9.30 -8.56 -17.75
N SER A 118 9.20 -9.61 -16.95
CA SER A 118 9.15 -9.48 -15.48
C SER A 118 10.53 -9.40 -14.83
N LYS A 119 11.60 -9.73 -15.57
CA LYS A 119 12.97 -9.87 -15.08
C LYS A 119 13.09 -10.84 -13.89
N LYS A 120 12.11 -11.73 -13.72
CA LYS A 120 12.19 -12.83 -12.76
C LYS A 120 13.12 -13.90 -13.29
N GLU A 121 13.89 -14.48 -12.38
CA GLU A 121 14.90 -15.48 -12.67
C GLU A 121 14.51 -16.79 -11.99
N VAL A 122 14.73 -17.89 -12.70
CA VAL A 122 14.59 -19.25 -12.18
C VAL A 122 15.91 -19.95 -12.43
N ALA A 123 16.60 -20.32 -11.34
CA ALA A 123 17.92 -20.93 -11.41
C ALA A 123 17.84 -22.42 -11.08
N PHE A 124 18.43 -23.24 -11.94
CA PHE A 124 18.60 -24.67 -11.73
C PHE A 124 20.07 -25.02 -11.57
N VAL A 125 20.36 -25.88 -10.60
CA VAL A 125 21.71 -26.36 -10.33
C VAL A 125 22.02 -27.54 -11.25
N ILE A 126 23.23 -27.57 -11.81
CA ILE A 126 23.71 -28.66 -12.66
C ILE A 126 24.76 -29.45 -11.90
N GLU A 127 24.58 -30.76 -11.82
CA GLU A 127 25.55 -31.66 -11.20
C GLU A 127 26.44 -32.31 -12.27
N GLN A 128 27.69 -32.60 -11.88
CA GLN A 128 28.62 -33.35 -12.72
C GLN A 128 28.39 -34.85 -12.52
N ASP A 129 28.21 -35.59 -13.60
CA ASP A 129 28.14 -37.05 -13.55
C ASP A 129 29.56 -37.65 -13.36
N ALA A 130 29.74 -38.39 -12.28
CA ALA A 130 31.01 -39.00 -11.89
C ALA A 130 31.54 -40.04 -12.89
N LYS A 131 30.68 -40.62 -13.75
CA LYS A 131 31.09 -41.66 -14.72
C LYS A 131 31.57 -41.09 -16.05
N THR A 132 30.97 -39.98 -16.48
CA THR A 132 31.17 -39.41 -17.83
C THR A 132 31.94 -38.10 -17.81
N GLU A 133 32.21 -37.55 -16.61
CA GLU A 133 32.78 -36.23 -16.35
C GLU A 133 32.00 -35.09 -17.05
N SER A 134 30.75 -35.36 -17.41
CA SER A 134 29.87 -34.41 -18.12
C SER A 134 28.86 -33.78 -17.16
N TYR A 135 28.51 -32.54 -17.45
CA TYR A 135 27.44 -31.83 -16.78
C TYR A 135 26.16 -32.08 -17.55
N VAL A 136 25.14 -32.59 -16.85
CA VAL A 136 23.85 -32.92 -17.45
C VAL A 136 22.77 -32.15 -16.72
N PHE A 137 22.10 -31.28 -17.45
CA PHE A 137 20.90 -30.58 -17.02
C PHE A 137 19.69 -31.27 -17.64
N ASP A 138 18.75 -31.69 -16.80
CA ASP A 138 17.50 -32.32 -17.20
C ASP A 138 16.34 -31.52 -16.59
N LEU A 139 15.50 -30.94 -17.45
CA LEU A 139 14.36 -30.13 -17.07
C LEU A 139 13.10 -30.72 -17.67
N SER A 140 12.34 -31.43 -16.84
CA SER A 140 10.98 -31.83 -17.18
C SER A 140 9.98 -30.75 -16.79
N MET A 141 9.25 -30.19 -17.76
CA MET A 141 8.25 -29.15 -17.52
C MET A 141 7.07 -29.65 -16.67
N LYS A 142 6.80 -30.95 -16.63
CA LYS A 142 5.77 -31.54 -15.73
C LYS A 142 6.13 -31.39 -14.26
N THR A 143 7.40 -31.58 -13.94
CA THR A 143 7.91 -31.57 -12.57
C THR A 143 8.28 -30.15 -12.14
N HIS A 144 9.05 -29.47 -12.99
CA HIS A 144 9.65 -28.17 -12.67
C HIS A 144 8.86 -26.97 -13.21
N GLY A 145 7.75 -27.18 -13.94
CA GLY A 145 6.91 -26.09 -14.43
C GLY A 145 6.38 -25.16 -13.33
N LYS A 146 6.20 -25.68 -12.11
CA LYS A 146 5.77 -24.88 -10.95
C LYS A 146 6.84 -23.90 -10.45
N GLU A 147 8.12 -24.16 -10.73
CA GLU A 147 9.24 -23.29 -10.31
C GLU A 147 9.28 -21.97 -11.10
N PHE A 148 8.68 -21.97 -12.30
CA PHE A 148 8.47 -20.75 -13.10
C PHE A 148 7.38 -19.82 -12.53
N GLY A 149 6.74 -20.19 -11.42
CA GLY A 149 5.81 -19.32 -10.70
C GLY A 149 4.53 -18.99 -11.46
N GLY A 150 4.22 -19.72 -12.54
CA GLY A 150 3.05 -19.49 -13.36
C GLY A 150 3.11 -18.24 -14.24
N GLU A 151 4.31 -17.81 -14.66
CA GLU A 151 4.47 -16.70 -15.61
C GLU A 151 4.80 -17.22 -17.02
N PRO A 152 3.82 -17.28 -17.94
CA PRO A 152 4.12 -17.62 -19.32
C PRO A 152 4.84 -16.48 -20.03
N GLY A 153 5.80 -16.80 -20.90
CA GLY A 153 6.54 -15.79 -21.65
C GLY A 153 7.84 -16.29 -22.28
N VAL A 154 8.59 -15.34 -22.84
CA VAL A 154 9.90 -15.63 -23.43
C VAL A 154 10.97 -15.49 -22.34
N TYR A 155 11.70 -16.58 -22.13
CA TYR A 155 12.81 -16.69 -21.22
C TYR A 155 14.12 -16.77 -22.00
N SER A 156 15.13 -16.00 -21.58
CA SER A 156 16.50 -16.19 -22.03
C SER A 156 17.19 -17.16 -21.08
N ALA A 157 17.77 -18.24 -21.62
CA ALA A 157 18.50 -19.22 -20.82
C ALA A 157 20.00 -18.90 -20.82
N HIS A 158 20.53 -18.70 -19.63
CA HIS A 158 21.93 -18.41 -19.35
C HIS A 158 22.58 -19.65 -18.76
N LEU A 159 23.70 -20.08 -19.33
CA LEU A 159 24.59 -21.04 -18.71
C LEU A 159 25.67 -20.26 -17.95
N ILE A 160 25.69 -20.40 -16.64
CA ILE A 160 26.65 -19.74 -15.76
C ILE A 160 27.57 -20.79 -15.14
N LEU A 161 28.87 -20.65 -15.38
CA LEU A 161 29.92 -21.50 -14.81
C LEU A 161 30.89 -20.65 -14.01
N GLY A 162 31.28 -21.12 -12.82
CA GLY A 162 32.21 -20.43 -11.95
C GLY A 162 33.02 -21.38 -11.05
N ASP A 163 34.31 -21.10 -10.91
CA ASP A 163 35.19 -21.74 -9.94
C ASP A 163 36.34 -20.80 -9.57
N ALA A 164 36.98 -20.99 -8.42
CA ALA A 164 38.05 -20.12 -7.93
C ALA A 164 39.32 -20.12 -8.80
N LYS A 165 39.49 -21.15 -9.65
CA LYS A 165 40.68 -21.37 -10.48
C LYS A 165 40.46 -21.05 -11.97
N VAL A 166 39.24 -20.65 -12.33
CA VAL A 166 38.77 -20.64 -13.71
C VAL A 166 38.03 -19.32 -14.00
N GLU A 167 38.15 -18.77 -15.21
CA GLU A 167 37.41 -17.58 -15.59
C GLU A 167 35.88 -17.83 -15.60
N PRO A 168 35.05 -16.92 -15.06
CA PRO A 168 33.60 -17.09 -15.07
C PRO A 168 33.04 -17.00 -16.48
N LEU A 169 32.12 -17.90 -16.82
CA LEU A 169 31.40 -17.91 -18.09
C LEU A 169 29.92 -17.60 -17.85
N ASP A 170 29.40 -16.56 -18.50
CA ASP A 170 27.96 -16.31 -18.66
C ASP A 170 27.63 -16.36 -20.15
N TRP A 171 26.88 -17.37 -20.58
CA TRP A 171 26.54 -17.57 -21.97
C TRP A 171 25.05 -17.78 -22.17
N VAL A 172 24.44 -16.88 -22.95
CA VAL A 172 23.06 -17.03 -23.45
C VAL A 172 23.04 -17.97 -24.64
N PHE A 173 22.68 -19.23 -24.39
CA PHE A 173 22.71 -20.26 -25.43
C PHE A 173 21.39 -20.33 -26.22
N ALA A 174 20.24 -20.05 -25.61
CA ALA A 174 18.94 -20.14 -26.26
C ALA A 174 17.87 -19.21 -25.65
N GLN A 175 16.81 -18.99 -26.43
CA GLN A 175 15.57 -18.38 -25.95
C GLN A 175 14.45 -19.40 -26.03
N PHE A 176 13.67 -19.47 -24.96
CA PHE A 176 12.58 -20.41 -24.80
C PHE A 176 11.26 -19.67 -24.61
N ASN A 177 10.24 -20.06 -25.36
CA ASN A 177 8.88 -19.60 -25.11
C ASN A 177 8.19 -20.61 -24.18
N VAL A 178 8.09 -20.25 -22.91
CA VAL A 178 7.60 -21.12 -21.84
C VAL A 178 6.09 -20.95 -21.69
N LYS A 179 5.35 -22.02 -21.94
CA LYS A 179 3.89 -22.12 -21.74
C LYS A 179 3.61 -22.88 -20.47
N VAL A 180 3.45 -22.14 -19.38
CA VAL A 180 3.04 -22.68 -18.07
C VAL A 180 1.67 -22.11 -17.74
N GLU A 181 0.83 -22.90 -17.08
CA GLU A 181 -0.46 -22.43 -16.58
C GLU A 181 -0.26 -21.20 -15.69
N ALA A 182 -1.01 -20.14 -15.99
CA ALA A 182 -0.91 -18.89 -15.25
C ALA A 182 -1.44 -19.11 -13.82
N VAL A 183 -0.52 -19.27 -12.87
CA VAL A 183 -0.88 -19.38 -11.46
C VAL A 183 -1.14 -17.98 -10.94
N ALA A 184 -2.34 -17.74 -10.40
CA ALA A 184 -2.65 -16.47 -9.75
C ALA A 184 -1.55 -16.16 -8.72
N PRO A 185 -0.97 -14.95 -8.74
CA PRO A 185 0.12 -14.60 -7.84
C PRO A 185 -0.34 -14.91 -6.41
N LYS A 186 0.43 -15.72 -5.68
CA LYS A 186 0.13 -16.05 -4.28
C LYS A 186 -0.07 -14.73 -3.55
N THR A 187 -1.30 -14.45 -3.14
CA THR A 187 -1.64 -13.25 -2.39
C THR A 187 -0.97 -13.40 -1.03
N LEU A 188 0.25 -12.87 -0.90
CA LEU A 188 0.86 -12.72 0.41
C LEU A 188 -0.11 -11.92 1.28
N PRO A 189 -0.32 -12.28 2.55
CA PRO A 189 -1.13 -11.46 3.43
C PRO A 189 -0.63 -10.01 3.40
N VAL A 190 -1.55 -9.05 3.46
CA VAL A 190 -1.26 -7.61 3.28
C VAL A 190 -0.16 -7.11 4.24
N SER A 191 0.02 -7.77 5.39
CA SER A 191 1.09 -7.51 6.35
C SER A 191 2.51 -7.82 5.85
N GLN A 192 2.66 -8.73 4.89
CA GLN A 192 3.93 -9.17 4.32
C GLN A 192 4.25 -8.47 2.98
N GLN A 193 3.28 -7.79 2.38
CA GLN A 193 3.47 -7.08 1.12
C GLN A 193 4.05 -5.68 1.39
N ILE A 194 5.32 -5.49 1.05
CA ILE A 194 5.98 -4.20 1.15
C ILE A 194 5.61 -3.38 -0.10
N HIS A 195 4.54 -2.57 0.01
CA HIS A 195 4.14 -1.61 -1.02
C HIS A 195 4.63 -0.21 -0.62
N TYR A 196 5.69 0.28 -1.26
CA TYR A 196 6.19 1.65 -1.08
C TYR A 196 5.37 2.71 -1.83
N GLN A 197 4.13 2.40 -2.20
CA GLN A 197 3.24 3.30 -2.93
C GLN A 197 2.23 3.98 -2.00
N PRO A 198 1.86 5.26 -2.24
CA PRO A 198 0.80 5.89 -1.48
C PRO A 198 -0.51 5.13 -1.64
N ARG A 199 -1.23 4.92 -0.54
CA ARG A 199 -2.55 4.30 -0.58
C ARG A 199 -3.57 5.25 -1.19
N LYS A 200 -4.62 4.70 -1.77
CA LYS A 200 -5.76 5.48 -2.26
C LYS A 200 -6.38 6.28 -1.09
N GLU A 201 -6.72 7.53 -1.35
CA GLU A 201 -7.38 8.42 -0.40
C GLU A 201 -8.76 7.85 -0.01
N ILE A 202 -9.08 7.87 1.29
CA ILE A 202 -10.40 7.46 1.81
C ILE A 202 -11.24 8.72 2.02
N LYS A 203 -12.37 8.80 1.32
CA LYS A 203 -13.33 9.91 1.47
C LYS A 203 -14.52 9.46 2.31
N HIS A 204 -14.78 10.17 3.41
CA HIS A 204 -15.95 9.92 4.25
C HIS A 204 -17.22 10.39 3.52
N LEU A 205 -18.20 9.50 3.36
CA LEU A 205 -19.50 9.83 2.79
C LEU A 205 -20.46 10.20 3.93
N PHE A 206 -20.87 11.46 3.98
CA PHE A 206 -21.87 11.93 4.93
C PHE A 206 -23.26 11.40 4.58
N ARG A 207 -24.11 11.26 5.58
CA ARG A 207 -25.53 10.96 5.38
C ARG A 207 -26.19 12.08 4.57
N GLU A 208 -26.90 11.70 3.53
CA GLU A 208 -27.69 12.66 2.75
C GLU A 208 -28.81 13.27 3.61
N PRO A 209 -29.05 14.59 3.51
CA PRO A 209 -30.12 15.24 4.24
C PRO A 209 -31.47 14.70 3.77
N GLU A 210 -32.38 14.48 4.72
CA GLU A 210 -33.73 14.01 4.41
C GLU A 210 -34.50 15.09 3.60
N ALA A 211 -35.17 14.65 2.54
CA ALA A 211 -35.94 15.54 1.68
C ALA A 211 -37.10 16.18 2.45
N ARG A 212 -37.16 17.52 2.45
CA ARG A 212 -38.25 18.28 3.08
C ARG A 212 -39.42 18.46 2.09
N PRO A 213 -40.67 18.40 2.55
CA PRO A 213 -41.83 18.68 1.70
C PRO A 213 -41.82 20.14 1.22
N PRO A 214 -42.52 20.45 0.10
CA PRO A 214 -42.67 21.82 -0.38
C PRO A 214 -43.32 22.73 0.67
N ALA A 215 -42.78 23.95 0.85
CA ALA A 215 -43.24 24.91 1.85
C ALA A 215 -44.73 25.29 1.72
N PHE A 216 -45.27 25.25 0.51
CA PHE A 216 -46.68 25.51 0.22
C PHE A 216 -47.63 24.68 1.10
N PHE A 217 -47.39 23.37 1.21
CA PHE A 217 -48.22 22.50 2.03
C PHE A 217 -48.14 22.90 3.51
N GLY A 218 -46.97 23.30 3.99
CA GLY A 218 -46.79 23.80 5.36
C GLY A 218 -47.68 25.01 5.66
N HIS A 219 -47.77 25.97 4.74
CA HIS A 219 -48.63 27.15 4.91
C HIS A 219 -50.12 26.80 4.87
N VAL A 220 -50.55 25.94 3.95
CA VAL A 220 -51.96 25.52 3.86
C VAL A 220 -52.40 24.83 5.15
N PHE A 221 -51.63 23.86 5.65
CA PHE A 221 -51.99 23.15 6.88
C PHE A 221 -51.93 24.06 8.12
N ALA A 222 -51.00 25.02 8.18
CA ALA A 222 -50.97 26.01 9.26
C ALA A 222 -52.25 26.86 9.29
N LEU A 223 -52.76 27.30 8.13
CA LEU A 223 -54.03 28.04 8.03
C LEU A 223 -55.22 27.16 8.44
N VAL A 224 -55.24 25.89 8.03
CA VAL A 224 -56.27 24.93 8.43
C VAL A 224 -56.27 24.73 9.94
N CYS A 225 -55.11 24.63 10.59
CA CYS A 225 -54.99 24.56 12.04
C CYS A 225 -55.45 25.83 12.76
N ALA A 226 -55.30 27.01 12.13
CA ALA A 226 -55.77 28.28 12.69
C ALA A 226 -57.29 28.51 12.49
N ALA A 227 -57.93 27.82 11.54
CA ALA A 227 -59.32 28.05 11.18
C ALA A 227 -60.33 27.84 12.34
N PRO A 228 -60.21 26.80 13.19
CA PRO A 228 -61.09 26.63 14.35
C PRO A 228 -61.05 27.79 15.35
N LEU A 229 -59.86 28.39 15.54
CA LEU A 229 -59.70 29.54 16.41
C LEU A 229 -60.41 30.78 15.81
N LEU A 230 -60.27 31.01 14.51
CA LEU A 230 -61.00 32.09 13.82
C LEU A 230 -62.53 31.89 13.90
N LEU A 231 -63.00 30.66 13.69
CA LEU A 231 -64.42 30.32 13.81
C LEU A 231 -64.95 30.61 15.22
N LEU A 232 -64.19 30.25 16.26
CA LEU A 232 -64.52 30.54 17.65
C LEU A 232 -64.69 32.05 17.88
N LEU A 233 -63.73 32.87 17.40
CA LEU A 233 -63.79 34.33 17.53
C LEU A 233 -64.99 34.93 16.80
N ILE A 234 -65.28 34.48 15.58
CA ILE A 234 -66.48 34.91 14.83
C ILE A 234 -67.75 34.53 15.57
N SER A 235 -67.82 33.29 16.09
CA SER A 235 -68.97 32.80 16.85
C SER A 235 -69.25 33.66 18.09
N TRP A 236 -68.20 34.08 18.81
CA TRP A 236 -68.34 35.00 19.94
C TRP A 236 -68.87 36.38 19.53
N LEU A 237 -68.47 36.91 18.37
CA LEU A 237 -69.00 38.17 17.86
C LEU A 237 -70.47 38.07 17.45
N VAL A 238 -70.89 36.93 16.88
CA VAL A 238 -72.28 36.70 16.45
C VAL A 238 -73.22 36.45 17.63
N ILE A 239 -72.80 35.64 18.59
CA ILE A 239 -73.61 35.29 19.77
C ILE A 239 -73.65 36.46 20.79
N GLY A 240 -72.60 37.29 20.79
CA GLY A 240 -72.41 38.38 21.74
C GLY A 240 -71.69 37.92 23.00
N ILE A 241 -70.64 38.66 23.39
CA ILE A 241 -69.87 38.40 24.60
C ILE A 241 -70.49 39.20 25.76
N ASN A 242 -70.94 38.50 26.81
CA ASN A 242 -71.54 39.13 27.99
C ASN A 242 -70.53 39.25 29.13
N PHE A 243 -70.13 40.48 29.44
CA PHE A 243 -69.25 40.81 30.58
C PHE A 243 -70.00 41.29 31.83
N GLY A 244 -71.33 41.23 31.85
CA GLY A 244 -72.16 41.82 32.90
C GLY A 244 -72.01 41.23 34.30
N LYS A 245 -71.34 40.06 34.44
CA LYS A 245 -71.03 39.42 35.74
C LYS A 245 -69.57 39.60 36.17
N LEU A 246 -68.79 40.45 35.51
CA LEU A 246 -67.44 40.76 35.98
C LEU A 246 -67.50 41.66 37.23
N PRO A 247 -66.95 41.23 38.38
CA PRO A 247 -66.83 42.11 39.53
C PRO A 247 -65.93 43.30 39.17
N PHE A 248 -66.08 44.45 39.80
CA PHE A 248 -65.12 45.54 39.65
C PHE A 248 -64.10 45.45 40.78
N SER A 249 -62.96 44.78 40.54
CA SER A 249 -61.95 44.51 41.58
C SER A 249 -60.53 44.51 41.02
N VAL A 250 -59.59 45.08 41.79
CA VAL A 250 -58.15 45.09 41.47
C VAL A 250 -57.57 43.66 41.31
N TRP A 251 -58.18 42.68 41.97
CA TRP A 251 -57.74 41.27 41.92
C TRP A 251 -57.96 40.63 40.53
N ILE A 252 -58.90 41.16 39.74
CA ILE A 252 -59.17 40.67 38.37
C ILE A 252 -58.01 41.00 37.44
N LEU A 253 -57.50 42.23 37.54
CA LEU A 253 -56.35 42.67 36.77
C LEU A 253 -55.10 41.87 37.15
N GLY A 254 -54.88 41.63 38.44
CA GLY A 254 -53.79 40.79 38.92
C GLY A 254 -53.88 39.35 38.41
N PHE A 255 -55.08 38.75 38.43
CA PHE A 255 -55.27 37.36 37.99
C PHE A 255 -55.14 37.20 36.47
N HIS A 256 -55.84 38.01 35.67
CA HIS A 256 -55.76 37.93 34.21
C HIS A 256 -54.41 38.41 33.68
N GLY A 257 -53.83 39.46 34.28
CA GLY A 257 -52.48 39.90 33.99
C GLY A 257 -51.43 38.82 34.31
N GLY A 258 -51.62 38.09 35.41
CA GLY A 258 -50.83 36.92 35.77
C GLY A 258 -50.91 35.79 34.74
N ILE A 259 -52.13 35.45 34.29
CA ILE A 259 -52.35 34.45 33.22
C ILE A 259 -51.69 34.88 31.91
N ILE A 260 -51.90 36.13 31.48
CA ILE A 260 -51.25 36.69 30.27
C ILE A 260 -49.73 36.65 30.42
N GLY A 261 -49.21 36.99 31.60
CA GLY A 261 -47.78 36.93 31.92
C GLY A 261 -47.21 35.51 31.82
N ILE A 262 -47.93 34.50 32.29
CA ILE A 262 -47.52 33.09 32.18
C ILE A 262 -47.50 32.64 30.71
N PHE A 263 -48.53 32.93 29.92
CA PHE A 263 -48.55 32.60 28.48
C PHE A 263 -47.47 33.36 27.69
N GLY A 264 -47.23 34.62 28.03
CA GLY A 264 -46.14 35.42 27.49
C GLY A 264 -44.78 34.81 27.82
N LEU A 265 -44.57 34.40 29.07
CA LEU A 265 -43.34 33.73 29.50
C LEU A 265 -43.12 32.41 28.76
N TYR A 266 -44.17 31.61 28.51
CA TYR A 266 -44.06 30.39 27.71
C TYR A 266 -43.73 30.68 26.24
N THR A 267 -44.21 31.80 25.69
CA THR A 267 -43.81 32.25 24.36
C THR A 267 -42.34 32.65 24.34
N CYS A 268 -41.86 33.36 25.36
CA CYS A 268 -40.44 33.69 25.53
C CYS A 268 -39.56 32.45 25.71
N PHE A 269 -40.03 31.44 26.46
CA PHE A 269 -39.39 30.13 26.58
C PHE A 269 -39.26 29.42 25.23
N TRP A 270 -40.32 29.42 24.42
CA TRP A 270 -40.29 28.81 23.10
C TRP A 270 -39.30 29.50 22.16
N LEU A 271 -39.13 30.83 22.30
CA LEU A 271 -38.25 31.61 21.42
C LEU A 271 -36.78 31.60 21.86
N HIS A 272 -36.47 31.87 23.14
CA HIS A 272 -35.10 32.15 23.58
C HIS A 272 -34.73 31.76 25.02
N LEU A 273 -35.66 31.59 25.97
CA LEU A 273 -35.29 31.32 27.37
C LEU A 273 -34.90 29.86 27.61
N ASN A 274 -33.98 29.65 28.55
CA ASN A 274 -33.68 28.31 29.06
C ASN A 274 -34.70 27.85 30.11
N MET A 275 -34.69 26.56 30.42
CA MET A 275 -35.60 25.95 31.40
C MET A 275 -35.47 26.58 32.80
N PHE A 276 -34.24 26.82 33.28
CA PHE A 276 -34.02 27.40 34.61
C PHE A 276 -34.42 28.87 34.69
N GLU A 277 -34.17 29.65 33.64
CA GLU A 277 -34.58 31.06 33.56
C GLU A 277 -36.11 31.17 33.53
N THR A 278 -36.75 30.30 32.74
CA THR A 278 -38.22 30.22 32.70
C THR A 278 -38.79 29.89 34.07
N LEU A 279 -38.22 28.91 34.77
CA LEU A 279 -38.67 28.57 36.13
C LEU A 279 -38.44 29.73 37.11
N TYR A 280 -37.30 30.40 37.03
CA TYR A 280 -36.98 31.56 37.87
C TYR A 280 -38.00 32.70 37.72
N TYR A 281 -38.40 33.03 36.50
CA TYR A 281 -39.43 34.05 36.24
C TYR A 281 -40.85 33.55 36.50
N LEU A 282 -41.13 32.26 36.31
CA LEU A 282 -42.44 31.66 36.55
C LEU A 282 -42.81 31.67 38.03
N VAL A 283 -41.85 31.45 38.94
CA VAL A 283 -42.09 31.42 40.38
C VAL A 283 -42.75 32.71 40.90
N PRO A 284 -42.18 33.93 40.74
CA PRO A 284 -42.83 35.14 41.23
C PRO A 284 -44.16 35.43 40.53
N ILE A 285 -44.26 35.22 39.21
CA ILE A 285 -45.51 35.44 38.45
C ILE A 285 -46.60 34.49 38.94
N SER A 286 -46.29 33.21 39.17
CA SER A 286 -47.25 32.21 39.65
C SER A 286 -47.72 32.49 41.07
N VAL A 287 -46.84 32.95 41.97
CA VAL A 287 -47.22 33.36 43.34
C VAL A 287 -48.23 34.51 43.31
N VAL A 288 -47.96 35.55 42.50
CA VAL A 288 -48.88 36.70 42.35
C VAL A 288 -50.22 36.26 41.73
N THR A 289 -50.17 35.40 40.70
CA THR A 289 -51.36 34.85 40.04
C THR A 289 -52.19 33.98 40.99
N PHE A 290 -51.53 33.19 41.84
CA PHE A 290 -52.19 32.33 42.82
C PHE A 290 -52.93 33.15 43.90
N ILE A 291 -52.27 34.15 44.48
CA ILE A 291 -52.88 35.00 45.52
C ILE A 291 -54.05 35.80 44.95
N SER A 292 -53.86 36.44 43.79
CA SER A 292 -54.91 37.22 43.12
C SER A 292 -56.09 36.34 42.68
N GLY A 293 -55.82 35.16 42.13
CA GLY A 293 -56.84 34.17 41.77
C GLY A 293 -57.63 33.69 42.98
N HIS A 294 -56.96 33.35 44.09
CA HIS A 294 -57.63 32.92 45.31
C HIS A 294 -58.60 33.99 45.85
N ARG A 295 -58.18 35.27 45.85
CA ARG A 295 -59.03 36.40 46.26
C ARG A 295 -60.19 36.61 45.30
N LEU A 296 -59.95 36.57 43.99
CA LEU A 296 -60.97 36.73 42.96
C LEU A 296 -62.04 35.62 43.04
N PHE A 297 -61.64 34.36 43.08
CA PHE A 297 -62.58 33.25 43.17
C PHE A 297 -63.39 33.27 44.45
N ARG A 298 -62.81 33.71 45.57
CA ARG A 298 -63.55 33.91 46.82
C ARG A 298 -64.62 34.99 46.70
N THR A 299 -64.33 36.10 46.00
CA THR A 299 -65.34 37.15 45.76
C THR A 299 -66.46 36.67 44.83
N LEU A 300 -66.14 35.91 43.79
CA LEU A 300 -67.13 35.34 42.88
C LEU A 300 -68.02 34.31 43.58
N ALA A 301 -67.44 33.48 44.45
CA ALA A 301 -68.18 32.50 45.25
C ALA A 301 -69.15 33.17 46.24
N ALA A 302 -68.78 34.32 46.79
CA ALA A 302 -69.65 35.09 47.71
C ALA A 302 -70.77 35.88 46.99
N GLN A 303 -70.66 36.07 45.67
CA GLN A 303 -71.67 36.75 44.84
C GLN A 303 -72.71 35.80 44.24
N LYS A 304 -72.52 34.48 44.41
CA LYS A 304 -73.39 33.43 43.90
C LYS A 304 -74.45 33.06 44.94
#